data_AF-A0A529M5A6-F1
#
_entry.id   AF-A0A529M5A6-F1
#
_cell.length_a   1.000
_cell.length_b   1.000
_cell.length_c   1.000
_cell.angle_alpha   90.00
_cell.angle_beta   90.00
_cell.angle_gamma   90.00
#
_symmetry.space_group_name_H-M   'P 1'
#
loop_
_entity.id
_entity.type
_entity.pdbx_description
1 polymer ?
#
loop_
_entity_poly.entity_id
_entity_poly.type
_entity_poly.pdbx_seq_one_letter_code
_entity_poly.pdbx_strand_id
1 'polypeptide(L)'
;VAARPFRSFRGTSISGALAFGTELFDRTSFQGERSVIDISGDGPNNIGPPVTATRDAATAKGIVVNGLPILISPSPTFSHLDQYYAQCVIGGPGSFVLPIYAAAEFSTAIRRKLLLEVSGIQDEVRSIPIDAATPIDCLQGERDRRFLSDPYFPELDR
;
A
#
# COMPACT_ATOMS: atom_id res chain seq x y z
N VAL A 1 -3.70 -5.62 34.99
CA VAL A 1 -3.23 -5.14 33.66
C VAL A 1 -3.05 -6.37 32.77
N ALA A 2 -3.88 -6.54 31.74
CA ALA A 2 -3.81 -7.71 30.86
C ALA A 2 -2.57 -7.59 29.96
N ALA A 3 -1.73 -8.63 29.95
CA ALA A 3 -0.60 -8.73 29.03
C ALA A 3 -1.12 -8.70 27.59
N ARG A 4 -0.59 -7.81 26.75
CA ARG A 4 -0.83 -7.83 25.30
C ARG A 4 0.16 -8.83 24.70
N PRO A 5 -0.25 -10.06 24.34
CA PRO A 5 0.68 -11.11 23.91
C PRO A 5 1.23 -10.87 22.50
N PHE A 6 0.73 -9.84 21.80
CA PHE A 6 1.27 -9.39 20.54
C PHE A 6 2.32 -8.32 20.80
N ARG A 7 3.61 -8.67 20.68
CA ARG A 7 4.61 -7.67 20.29
C ARG A 7 4.13 -7.12 18.95
N SER A 8 3.68 -5.87 18.89
CA SER A 8 3.44 -5.24 17.61
C SER A 8 4.80 -5.19 16.91
N PHE A 9 5.03 -6.08 15.94
CA PHE A 9 6.09 -5.84 14.98
C PHE A 9 5.70 -4.54 14.27
N ARG A 10 6.35 -3.43 14.65
CA ARG A 10 6.12 -2.14 14.03
C ARG A 10 6.69 -2.22 12.63
N GLY A 11 5.83 -2.38 11.62
CA GLY A 11 6.26 -2.39 10.25
C GLY A 11 5.20 -2.78 9.25
N THR A 12 5.38 -2.28 8.04
CA THR A 12 4.47 -2.42 6.91
C THR A 12 5.24 -3.13 5.79
N SER A 13 4.79 -4.32 5.41
CA SER A 13 5.36 -5.06 4.28
C SER A 13 4.35 -5.10 3.13
N ILE A 14 4.32 -4.03 2.36
CA ILE A 14 3.52 -3.97 1.12
C ILE A 14 4.09 -4.97 0.11
N SER A 15 5.43 -5.08 0.05
CA SER A 15 6.09 -6.04 -0.83
C SER A 15 5.76 -7.49 -0.47
N GLY A 16 5.67 -7.84 0.82
CA GLY A 16 5.21 -9.15 1.26
C GLY A 16 3.74 -9.42 0.88
N ALA A 17 2.86 -8.43 1.06
CA ALA A 17 1.45 -8.56 0.69
C ALA A 17 1.26 -8.77 -0.83
N LEU A 18 1.99 -8.02 -1.66
CA LEU A 18 1.96 -8.17 -3.11
C LEU A 18 2.47 -9.54 -3.57
N ALA A 19 3.59 -10.01 -2.98
CA ALA A 19 4.17 -11.30 -3.32
C ALA A 19 3.20 -12.44 -2.96
N PHE A 20 2.64 -12.39 -1.76
CA PHE A 20 1.66 -13.37 -1.30
C PHE A 20 0.39 -13.36 -2.16
N GLY A 21 -0.18 -12.18 -2.46
CA GLY A 21 -1.36 -12.08 -3.32
C GLY A 21 -1.10 -12.59 -4.74
N THR A 22 0.08 -12.31 -5.29
CA THR A 22 0.51 -12.83 -6.59
C THR A 22 0.59 -14.37 -6.58
N GLU A 23 1.14 -14.96 -5.53
CA GLU A 23 1.22 -16.41 -5.38
C GLU A 23 -0.16 -17.08 -5.25
N LEU A 24 -1.14 -16.40 -4.64
CA LEU A 24 -2.52 -16.88 -4.60
C LEU A 24 -3.13 -16.96 -6.02
N PHE A 25 -2.81 -16.00 -6.90
CA PHE A 25 -3.21 -16.06 -8.31
C PHE A 25 -2.49 -17.17 -9.09
N ASP A 26 -1.25 -17.54 -8.73
CA ASP A 26 -0.57 -18.67 -9.37
C ASP A 26 -1.17 -20.03 -8.97
N ARG A 27 -1.76 -20.12 -7.76
CA ARG A 27 -2.27 -21.36 -7.18
C ARG A 27 -3.77 -21.58 -7.38
N THR A 28 -4.50 -20.57 -7.87
CA THR A 28 -5.94 -20.70 -8.10
C THR A 28 -6.22 -21.51 -9.36
N SER A 29 -7.24 -22.37 -9.31
CA SER A 29 -7.76 -23.10 -10.48
C SER A 29 -8.78 -22.28 -11.29
N PHE A 30 -9.16 -21.10 -10.80
CA PHE A 30 -10.13 -20.21 -11.44
C PHE A 30 -9.44 -19.25 -12.39
N GLN A 31 -9.97 -19.12 -13.61
CA GLN A 31 -9.58 -18.09 -14.57
C GLN A 31 -10.56 -16.93 -14.46
N GLY A 32 -10.06 -15.77 -14.03
CA GLY A 32 -10.81 -14.51 -14.05
C GLY A 32 -10.47 -13.72 -15.31
N GLU A 33 -11.43 -12.93 -15.81
CA GLU A 33 -11.17 -11.95 -16.87
C GLU A 33 -10.21 -10.84 -16.41
N ARG A 34 -10.14 -10.61 -15.09
CA ARG A 34 -9.31 -9.59 -14.45
C ARG A 34 -8.70 -10.17 -13.16
N SER A 35 -7.42 -9.88 -12.95
CA SER A 35 -6.71 -10.15 -11.70
C SER A 35 -6.33 -8.83 -11.06
N VAL A 36 -6.85 -8.56 -9.86
CA VAL A 36 -6.67 -7.28 -9.18
C VAL A 36 -6.22 -7.53 -7.74
N ILE A 37 -5.23 -6.78 -7.28
CA ILE A 37 -4.81 -6.70 -5.88
C ILE A 37 -5.03 -5.27 -5.40
N ASP A 38 -5.83 -5.11 -4.34
CA ASP A 38 -6.02 -3.82 -3.70
C ASP A 38 -5.21 -3.74 -2.40
N ILE A 39 -4.28 -2.80 -2.35
CA ILE A 39 -3.45 -2.55 -1.17
C ILE A 39 -4.05 -1.41 -0.36
N SER A 40 -4.45 -1.70 0.87
CA SER A 40 -4.84 -0.71 1.87
C SER A 40 -3.81 -0.66 3.00
N GLY A 41 -3.40 0.53 3.42
CA GLY A 41 -2.38 0.69 4.47
C GLY A 41 -2.11 2.14 4.85
N ASP A 42 -1.49 2.36 6.01
CA ASP A 42 -1.28 3.66 6.66
C ASP A 42 0.19 4.12 6.68
N GLY A 43 1.09 3.41 5.97
CA GLY A 43 2.51 3.74 5.91
C GLY A 43 3.22 3.15 4.69
N PRO A 44 4.46 3.60 4.42
CA PRO A 44 5.26 3.10 3.30
C PRO A 44 5.71 1.66 3.55
N ASN A 45 6.19 1.00 2.50
CA ASN A 45 6.90 -0.26 2.67
C ASN A 45 8.15 -0.03 3.52
N ASN A 46 8.35 -0.85 4.55
CA ASN A 46 9.52 -0.76 5.40
C ASN A 46 10.02 -2.13 5.88
N ILE A 47 9.27 -3.21 5.62
CA ILE A 47 9.71 -4.59 5.81
C ILE A 47 9.71 -5.31 4.47
N GLY A 48 10.75 -6.10 4.24
CA GLY A 48 10.85 -6.98 3.08
C GLY A 48 11.63 -6.32 1.93
N PRO A 49 11.60 -6.93 0.73
CA PRO A 49 12.24 -6.36 -0.45
C PRO A 49 11.57 -5.04 -0.86
N PRO A 50 12.22 -4.25 -1.74
CA PRO A 50 11.64 -3.04 -2.31
C PRO A 50 10.27 -3.29 -2.94
N VAL A 51 9.31 -2.41 -2.66
CA VAL A 51 7.93 -2.55 -3.16
C VAL A 51 7.84 -2.54 -4.68
N THR A 52 8.68 -1.75 -5.35
CA THR A 52 8.66 -1.59 -6.81
C THR A 52 8.98 -2.89 -7.52
N ALA A 53 9.96 -3.66 -7.03
CA ALA A 53 10.31 -4.95 -7.60
C ALA A 53 9.14 -5.95 -7.54
N THR A 54 8.41 -5.99 -6.42
CA THR A 54 7.26 -6.89 -6.29
C THR A 54 6.06 -6.41 -7.10
N ARG A 55 5.80 -5.10 -7.14
CA ARG A 55 4.78 -4.50 -8.02
C ARG A 55 5.06 -4.86 -9.48
N ASP A 56 6.29 -4.66 -9.94
CA ASP A 56 6.68 -4.92 -11.33
C ASP A 56 6.51 -6.41 -11.67
N ALA A 57 6.85 -7.31 -10.74
CA ALA A 57 6.61 -8.74 -10.90
C ALA A 57 5.11 -9.10 -10.97
N ALA A 58 4.26 -8.45 -10.17
CA ALA A 58 2.80 -8.67 -10.22
C ALA A 58 2.20 -8.16 -11.53
N THR A 59 2.55 -6.93 -11.93
CA THR A 59 2.04 -6.31 -13.16
C THR A 59 2.51 -7.03 -14.42
N ALA A 60 3.73 -7.60 -14.42
CA ALA A 60 4.21 -8.45 -15.50
C ALA A 60 3.35 -9.72 -15.71
N LYS A 61 2.60 -10.15 -14.69
CA LYS A 61 1.62 -11.25 -14.78
C LYS A 61 0.22 -10.80 -15.18
N GLY A 62 0.04 -9.53 -15.54
CA GLY A 62 -1.27 -8.96 -15.88
C GLY A 62 -2.14 -8.64 -14.67
N ILE A 63 -1.57 -8.64 -13.45
CA ILE A 63 -2.28 -8.27 -12.23
C ILE A 63 -2.28 -6.75 -12.09
N VAL A 64 -3.46 -6.14 -11.94
CA VAL A 64 -3.62 -4.72 -11.62
C VAL A 64 -3.46 -4.53 -10.12
N VAL A 65 -2.68 -3.54 -9.70
CA VAL A 65 -2.46 -3.19 -8.30
C VAL A 65 -3.05 -1.82 -8.02
N ASN A 66 -4.09 -1.76 -7.19
CA ASN A 66 -4.74 -0.52 -6.75
C ASN A 66 -4.28 -0.12 -5.34
N GLY A 67 -4.40 1.17 -5.04
CA GLY A 67 -3.95 1.77 -3.78
C GLY A 67 -5.09 2.41 -3.00
N LEU A 68 -5.20 2.09 -1.71
CA LEU A 68 -6.12 2.71 -0.76
C LEU A 68 -5.35 3.20 0.48
N PRO A 69 -4.53 4.26 0.36
CA PRO A 69 -3.78 4.77 1.49
C PRO A 69 -4.70 5.36 2.57
N ILE A 70 -4.48 4.97 3.82
CA ILE A 70 -5.23 5.41 4.98
C ILE A 70 -4.50 6.59 5.62
N LEU A 71 -5.08 7.78 5.51
CA LEU A 71 -4.51 9.07 5.94
C LEU A 71 -5.20 9.64 7.19
N ILE A 72 -6.00 8.83 7.90
CA ILE A 72 -6.68 9.24 9.14
C ILE A 72 -5.69 9.49 10.28
N SER A 73 -4.65 8.66 10.35
CA SER A 73 -3.53 8.78 11.27
C SER A 73 -2.33 8.10 10.61
N PRO A 74 -1.81 8.66 9.50
CA PRO A 74 -0.73 8.03 8.75
C PRO A 74 0.51 7.92 9.62
N SER A 75 1.41 7.00 9.25
CA SER A 75 2.71 6.89 9.91
C SER A 75 3.35 8.29 10.01
N PRO A 76 3.70 8.77 11.21
CA PRO A 76 4.24 10.13 11.39
C PRO A 76 5.60 10.32 10.72
N THR A 77 6.20 9.21 10.28
CA THR A 77 7.52 9.12 9.67
C THR A 77 7.50 9.35 8.17
N PHE A 78 6.34 9.48 7.53
CA PHE A 78 6.24 9.56 6.08
C PHE A 78 5.20 10.60 5.64
N SER A 79 5.66 11.67 5.02
CA SER A 79 4.81 12.65 4.35
C SER A 79 4.41 12.16 2.96
N HIS A 80 3.25 12.60 2.44
CA HIS A 80 2.82 12.32 1.07
C HIS A 80 2.62 10.83 0.74
N LEU A 81 1.99 10.08 1.65
CA LEU A 81 1.72 8.65 1.48
C LEU A 81 0.83 8.34 0.25
N ASP A 82 -0.09 9.24 -0.09
CA ASP A 82 -0.85 9.19 -1.34
C ASP A 82 0.05 9.21 -2.59
N GLN A 83 1.05 10.09 -2.62
CA GLN A 83 2.03 10.17 -3.71
C GLN A 83 2.92 8.93 -3.76
N TYR A 84 3.33 8.42 -2.60
CA TYR A 84 4.07 7.14 -2.52
C TYR A 84 3.24 5.98 -3.08
N TYR A 85 1.95 5.89 -2.75
CA TYR A 85 1.10 4.86 -3.32
C TYR A 85 1.00 5.00 -4.85
N ALA A 86 0.89 6.23 -5.34
CA ALA A 86 0.78 6.51 -6.77
C ALA A 86 2.04 6.17 -7.58
N GLN A 87 3.23 6.47 -7.04
CA GLN A 87 4.50 6.31 -7.75
C GLN A 87 5.15 4.94 -7.49
N CYS A 88 4.96 4.36 -6.31
CA CYS A 88 5.71 3.19 -5.84
C CYS A 88 4.87 1.91 -5.70
N VAL A 89 3.57 2.03 -5.39
CA VAL A 89 2.73 0.87 -5.02
C VAL A 89 1.84 0.40 -6.16
N ILE A 90 1.08 1.30 -6.78
CA ILE A 90 0.11 0.93 -7.81
C ILE A 90 0.78 0.62 -9.15
N GLY A 91 0.11 -0.16 -9.99
CA GLY A 91 0.57 -0.45 -11.33
C GLY A 91 -0.40 -1.32 -12.12
N GLY A 92 -0.20 -1.38 -13.44
CA GLY A 92 -1.08 -2.09 -14.37
C GLY A 92 -2.15 -1.18 -14.99
N PRO A 93 -2.80 -1.63 -16.08
CA PRO A 93 -3.78 -0.81 -16.80
C PRO A 93 -4.98 -0.43 -15.92
N GLY A 94 -5.30 0.87 -15.87
CA GLY A 94 -6.44 1.38 -15.10
C GLY A 94 -6.28 1.36 -13.58
N SER A 95 -5.07 1.12 -13.07
CA SER A 95 -4.80 1.20 -11.62
C SER A 95 -5.05 2.60 -11.08
N PHE A 96 -5.56 2.70 -9.85
CA PHE A 96 -5.87 3.98 -9.22
C PHE A 96 -5.44 4.05 -7.74
N VAL A 97 -5.32 5.28 -7.23
CA VAL A 97 -5.19 5.56 -5.80
C VAL A 97 -6.48 6.20 -5.29
N LEU A 98 -7.02 5.68 -4.18
CA LEU A 98 -8.16 6.23 -3.46
C LEU A 98 -7.78 6.50 -2.00
N PRO A 99 -7.31 7.72 -1.67
CA PRO A 99 -6.93 8.06 -0.30
C PRO A 99 -8.15 8.13 0.62
N ILE A 100 -7.97 7.73 1.88
CA ILE A 100 -9.01 7.72 2.92
C ILE A 100 -8.56 8.67 4.04
N TYR A 101 -9.16 9.85 4.14
CA TYR A 101 -8.77 10.89 5.08
C TYR A 101 -9.54 10.81 6.41
N ALA A 102 -10.75 10.26 6.41
CA ALA A 102 -11.56 10.11 7.61
C ALA A 102 -12.17 8.71 7.76
N ALA A 103 -12.37 8.26 9.00
CA ALA A 103 -12.96 6.94 9.27
C ALA A 103 -14.37 6.80 8.66
N ALA A 104 -15.12 7.89 8.60
CA ALA A 104 -16.43 7.95 7.95
C ALA A 104 -16.36 7.64 6.44
N GLU A 105 -15.24 7.96 5.79
CA GLU A 105 -15.04 7.75 4.35
C GLU A 105 -14.78 6.28 4.00
N PHE A 106 -14.36 5.43 4.95
CA PHE A 106 -14.15 4.00 4.67
C PHE A 106 -15.40 3.32 4.12
N SER A 107 -16.56 3.58 4.72
CA SER A 107 -17.82 2.95 4.30
C SER A 107 -18.20 3.35 2.87
N THR A 108 -18.02 4.63 2.53
CA THR A 108 -18.25 5.16 1.18
C THR A 108 -17.21 4.66 0.19
N ALA A 109 -15.93 4.60 0.58
CA ALA A 109 -14.83 4.11 -0.25
C ALA A 109 -14.97 2.62 -0.57
N ILE A 110 -15.29 1.78 0.42
CA ILE A 110 -15.53 0.34 0.23
C ILE A 110 -16.76 0.14 -0.67
N ARG A 111 -17.86 0.88 -0.43
CA ARG A 111 -19.05 0.78 -1.27
C ARG A 111 -18.76 1.18 -2.71
N ARG A 112 -18.03 2.27 -2.93
CA ARG A 112 -17.63 2.73 -4.26
C ARG A 112 -16.72 1.73 -4.97
N LYS A 113 -15.77 1.16 -4.23
CA LYS A 113 -14.90 0.09 -4.73
C LYS A 113 -15.71 -1.13 -5.18
N LEU A 114 -16.59 -1.65 -4.34
CA LEU A 114 -17.43 -2.81 -4.69
C LEU A 114 -18.33 -2.53 -5.90
N LEU A 115 -18.85 -1.30 -6.03
CA LEU A 115 -19.61 -0.90 -7.20
C LEU A 115 -18.75 -0.88 -8.48
N LEU A 116 -17.50 -0.42 -8.41
CA LEU A 116 -16.57 -0.43 -9.57
C LEU A 116 -16.21 -1.86 -9.99
N GLU A 117 -15.97 -2.75 -9.02
CA GLU A 117 -15.66 -4.16 -9.29
C GLU A 117 -16.85 -4.90 -9.92
N VAL A 118 -18.07 -4.69 -9.42
CA VAL A 118 -19.26 -5.43 -9.86
C VAL A 118 -19.88 -4.88 -11.15
N SER A 119 -19.84 -3.56 -11.36
CA SER A 119 -20.54 -2.94 -12.50
C SER A 119 -19.84 -3.15 -13.85
N GLY A 120 -18.57 -3.54 -13.86
CA GLY A 120 -17.77 -3.65 -15.09
C GLY A 120 -17.54 -2.32 -15.81
N ILE A 121 -18.05 -1.21 -15.24
CA ILE A 121 -17.84 0.14 -15.73
C ILE A 121 -16.43 0.50 -15.27
N GLN A 122 -15.46 0.40 -16.18
CA GLN A 122 -14.24 1.21 -16.09
C GLN A 122 -14.67 2.66 -16.28
N ASP A 123 -15.34 3.22 -15.26
CA ASP A 123 -15.50 4.66 -15.20
C ASP A 123 -14.07 5.17 -15.16
N GLU A 124 -13.78 6.22 -15.93
CA GLU A 124 -12.62 7.06 -15.69
C GLU A 124 -12.72 7.45 -14.22
N VAL A 125 -12.12 6.65 -13.33
CA VAL A 125 -11.89 7.03 -11.96
C VAL A 125 -11.25 8.38 -12.15
N ARG A 126 -11.89 9.44 -11.65
CA ARG A 126 -11.26 10.74 -11.50
C ARG A 126 -10.02 10.44 -10.67
N SER A 127 -8.95 10.08 -11.38
CA SER A 127 -7.60 10.01 -10.88
C SER A 127 -7.45 11.40 -10.34
N ILE A 128 -7.49 11.53 -9.03
CA ILE A 128 -7.11 12.79 -8.43
C ILE A 128 -5.71 13.00 -9.00
N PRO A 129 -5.48 14.04 -9.83
CA PRO A 129 -4.17 14.27 -10.39
C PRO A 129 -3.30 14.55 -9.18
N ILE A 130 -2.57 13.51 -8.76
CA ILE A 130 -1.54 13.68 -7.76
C ILE A 130 -0.53 14.57 -8.45
N ASP A 131 -0.26 15.71 -7.84
CA ASP A 131 0.69 16.68 -8.34
C ASP A 131 2.05 15.97 -8.50
N ALA A 132 2.32 15.49 -9.71
CA ALA A 132 3.44 14.60 -10.04
C ALA A 132 4.78 15.34 -10.02
N ALA A 133 4.81 16.55 -9.48
CA ALA A 133 5.92 17.49 -9.58
C ALA A 133 7.16 17.05 -8.80
N THR A 134 7.05 16.14 -7.83
CA THR A 134 8.20 15.68 -7.05
C THR A 134 8.35 14.15 -7.13
N PRO A 135 9.49 13.63 -7.62
CA PRO A 135 9.81 12.21 -7.53
C PRO A 135 9.81 11.76 -6.06
N ILE A 136 9.03 10.73 -5.75
CA ILE A 136 9.04 10.10 -4.43
C ILE A 136 10.11 9.02 -4.40
N ASP A 137 10.92 9.02 -3.34
CA ASP A 137 11.87 7.94 -3.09
C ASP A 137 11.15 6.71 -2.53
N CYS A 138 10.99 5.69 -3.37
CA CYS A 138 10.30 4.45 -2.99
C CYS A 138 11.01 3.61 -1.92
N LEU A 139 12.27 3.92 -1.57
CA LEU A 139 13.03 3.24 -0.52
C LEU A 139 13.04 4.02 0.81
N GLN A 140 12.38 5.18 0.86
CA GLN A 140 12.41 6.06 2.01
C GLN A 140 11.88 5.35 3.28
N GLY A 141 10.83 4.54 3.18
CA GLY A 141 10.29 3.78 4.32
C GLY A 141 11.27 2.76 4.90
N GLU A 142 12.00 2.02 4.05
CA GLU A 142 13.04 1.08 4.45
C GLU A 142 14.25 1.79 5.06
N ARG A 143 14.60 3.00 4.57
CA ARG A 143 15.70 3.79 5.15
C ARG A 143 15.33 4.39 6.51
N ASP A 144 14.16 5.02 6.62
CA ASP A 144 13.68 5.62 7.88
C ASP A 144 13.53 4.58 8.98
N ARG A 145 13.09 3.38 8.61
CA ARG A 145 13.04 2.26 9.55
C ARG A 145 14.41 1.93 10.11
N ARG A 146 15.51 1.93 9.33
CA ARG A 146 16.84 1.62 9.88
C ARG A 146 17.19 2.55 11.03
N PHE A 147 16.90 3.84 10.87
CA PHE A 147 17.12 4.85 11.90
C PHE A 147 16.19 4.70 13.13
N LEU A 148 14.96 4.21 12.92
CA LEU A 148 13.97 4.02 13.99
C LEU A 148 14.00 2.63 14.67
N SER A 149 14.69 1.66 14.04
CA SER A 149 14.86 0.29 14.54
C SER A 149 16.08 0.13 15.43
N ASP A 150 17.05 1.05 15.34
CA ASP A 150 18.14 1.11 16.30
C ASP A 150 17.52 1.42 17.68
N PRO A 151 17.82 0.62 18.72
CA PRO A 151 17.37 0.95 20.05
C PRO A 151 18.05 2.26 20.44
N TYR A 152 17.28 3.34 20.54
CA TYR A 152 17.73 4.55 21.21
C TYR A 152 17.92 4.20 22.69
N PHE A 153 19.18 4.09 23.13
CA PHE A 153 19.56 3.87 24.52
C PHE A 153 19.92 5.22 25.15
N PRO A 154 18.96 5.92 25.80
CA PRO A 154 19.22 7.21 26.47
C PRO A 154 20.22 7.12 27.65
N GLU A 155 20.59 5.90 28.05
CA GLU A 155 21.59 5.62 29.09
C GLU A 155 23.02 5.90 28.63
N LEU A 156 23.27 6.07 27.32
CA LEU A 156 24.57 6.39 26.74
C LEU A 156 24.84 7.91 26.66
N ASP A 157 23.85 8.74 26.99
CA ASP A 157 23.95 10.21 27.01
C ASP A 157 24.24 10.78 28.43
N ARG A 158 24.73 9.93 29.37
CA ARG A 158 25.17 10.35 30.72
C ARG A 158 26.63 10.03 30.98
#